data_AF-A0A1F0E3A7-F1
#
_entry.id   AF-A0A1F0E3A7-F1
#
_cell.length_a   1.000
_cell.length_b   1.000
_cell.length_c   1.000
_cell.angle_alpha   90.00
_cell.angle_beta   90.00
_cell.angle_gamma   90.00
#
_symmetry.space_group_name_H-M   'P 1'
#
loop_
_entity.id
_entity.type
_entity.pdbx_description
1 polymer ?
#
loop_
_entity_poly.entity_id
_entity_poly.type
_entity_poly.pdbx_seq_one_letter_code
_entity_poly.pdbx_strand_id
1 'polypeptide(L)'
;MEEIRITYIDDNMDLELQKYFDKKYHNQDYNIIFKCKKFELNTRYKELINDEKVRNANIIIIDSKLFENKDADSGKFTGEEFKLILKKVFPFIEVIIITQNEIDGEIEKVPKFNSKEQNCSKKHYDEHLLPLIDKAIKKIIETRKIFQIMEKNTNLEKFLVVEKIINSLNGLDEYDELSKTDIDELIEAFKKLEEKVNG
;
A
#
# COMPACT_ATOMS: atom_id res chain seq x y z
N MET A 1 2.78 13.39 18.91
CA MET A 1 2.82 13.74 17.48
C MET A 1 2.17 12.60 16.74
N GLU A 2 1.25 12.87 15.81
CA GLU A 2 0.59 11.80 15.07
C GLU A 2 1.59 11.08 14.17
N GLU A 3 1.45 9.76 14.04
CA GLU A 3 2.39 8.92 13.32
C GLU A 3 1.94 8.69 11.87
N ILE A 4 2.90 8.82 10.95
CA ILE A 4 2.74 8.49 9.53
C ILE A 4 3.80 7.46 9.15
N ARG A 5 3.35 6.28 8.74
CA ARG A 5 4.21 5.17 8.30
C ARG A 5 4.33 5.20 6.79
N ILE A 6 5.57 5.27 6.31
CA ILE A 6 5.91 5.25 4.89
C ILE A 6 6.71 3.98 4.60
N THR A 7 6.20 3.13 3.71
CA THR A 7 6.90 1.92 3.28
C THR A 7 7.34 2.04 1.84
N TYR A 8 8.63 1.89 1.60
CA TYR A 8 9.23 1.86 0.26
C TYR A 8 9.44 0.41 -0.20
N ILE A 9 8.90 0.08 -1.38
CA ILE A 9 8.96 -1.23 -2.00
C ILE A 9 9.70 -1.13 -3.34
N ASP A 10 10.74 -1.94 -3.50
CA ASP A 10 11.54 -2.04 -4.72
C ASP A 10 12.19 -3.43 -4.79
N ASP A 11 12.46 -3.93 -5.98
CA ASP A 11 13.31 -5.10 -6.17
C ASP A 11 14.79 -4.72 -6.05
N ASN A 12 15.14 -3.50 -6.45
CA ASN A 12 16.45 -2.90 -6.35
C ASN A 12 16.42 -1.58 -5.58
N MET A 13 16.58 -1.70 -4.26
CA MET A 13 16.55 -0.60 -3.29
C MET A 13 17.36 0.63 -3.70
N ASP A 14 16.70 1.79 -3.79
CA ASP A 14 17.34 3.10 -4.00
C ASP A 14 17.99 3.59 -2.69
N LEU A 15 19.33 3.60 -2.67
CA LEU A 15 20.11 4.05 -1.52
C LEU A 15 20.03 5.57 -1.30
N GLU A 16 19.83 6.36 -2.35
CA GLU A 16 19.70 7.81 -2.22
C GLU A 16 18.34 8.20 -1.66
N LEU A 17 17.28 7.48 -2.03
CA LEU A 17 15.95 7.63 -1.41
C LEU A 17 15.98 7.24 0.07
N GLN A 18 16.63 6.12 0.42
CA GLN A 18 16.80 5.73 1.82
C GLN A 18 17.55 6.80 2.62
N LYS A 19 18.69 7.27 2.12
CA LYS A 19 19.46 8.35 2.76
C LYS A 19 18.65 9.63 2.88
N TYR A 20 17.77 9.93 1.92
CA TYR A 20 16.89 11.09 1.97
C TYR A 20 15.96 11.00 3.19
N PHE A 21 15.26 9.88 3.38
CA PHE A 21 14.40 9.69 4.54
C PHE A 21 15.15 9.61 5.87
N ASP A 22 16.31 8.96 5.90
CA ASP A 22 17.07 8.77 7.16
C ASP A 22 17.71 10.06 7.68
N LYS A 23 18.16 10.94 6.78
CA LYS A 23 19.08 12.05 7.14
C LYS A 23 18.64 13.43 6.71
N LYS A 24 17.71 13.55 5.74
CA LYS A 24 17.43 14.82 5.07
C LYS A 24 15.98 15.26 5.22
N TYR A 25 15.06 14.29 5.24
CA TYR A 25 13.64 14.55 5.39
C TYR A 25 13.28 14.64 6.86
N HIS A 26 12.71 15.77 7.25
CA HIS A 26 12.17 15.99 8.58
C HIS A 26 10.81 16.67 8.44
N ASN A 27 9.80 16.11 9.08
CA ASN A 27 8.48 16.71 9.20
C ASN A 27 8.33 17.32 10.60
N GLN A 28 7.84 18.56 10.68
CA GLN A 28 7.68 19.28 11.95
C GLN A 28 6.35 18.99 12.65
N ASP A 29 5.37 18.42 11.96
CA ASP A 29 4.01 18.23 12.44
C ASP A 29 3.72 16.76 12.77
N TYR A 30 4.41 15.82 12.11
CA TYR A 30 4.16 14.39 12.17
C TYR A 30 5.43 13.57 12.47
N ASN A 31 5.27 12.49 13.24
CA ASN A 31 6.32 11.50 13.41
C ASN A 31 6.35 10.57 12.19
N ILE A 32 7.39 10.69 11.37
CA ILE A 32 7.54 9.88 10.16
C ILE A 32 8.32 8.61 10.49
N ILE A 33 7.69 7.45 10.27
CA ILE A 33 8.35 6.15 10.34
C ILE A 33 8.55 5.64 8.92
N PHE A 34 9.81 5.65 8.47
CA PHE A 34 10.18 5.11 7.17
C PHE A 34 10.68 3.66 7.29
N LYS A 35 10.21 2.77 6.42
CA LYS A 35 10.65 1.39 6.32
C LYS A 35 10.86 0.99 4.87
N CYS A 36 11.82 0.10 4.64
CA CYS A 36 12.04 -0.53 3.35
C CYS A 36 11.58 -1.99 3.36
N LYS A 37 11.00 -2.41 2.24
CA LYS A 37 10.70 -3.78 1.90
C LYS A 37 11.29 -4.09 0.53
N LYS A 38 12.43 -4.79 0.53
CA LYS A 38 12.96 -5.35 -0.70
C LYS A 38 12.04 -6.48 -1.18
N PHE A 39 11.71 -6.46 -2.46
CA PHE A 39 10.97 -7.52 -3.12
C PHE A 39 11.95 -8.49 -3.79
N GLU A 40 11.79 -9.79 -3.56
CA GLU A 40 12.62 -10.81 -4.18
C GLU A 40 11.85 -11.48 -5.32
N LEU A 41 12.52 -11.85 -6.42
CA LEU A 41 11.89 -12.38 -7.64
C LEU A 41 10.97 -13.59 -7.43
N ASN A 42 11.20 -14.37 -6.38
CA ASN A 42 10.38 -15.55 -6.05
C ASN A 42 9.14 -15.21 -5.19
N THR A 43 9.06 -13.98 -4.68
CA THR A 43 7.97 -13.50 -3.84
C THR A 43 6.75 -13.28 -4.72
N ARG A 44 5.56 -13.69 -4.28
CA ARG A 44 4.31 -13.35 -4.97
C ARG A 44 3.73 -12.05 -4.43
N TYR A 45 2.92 -11.35 -5.22
CA TYR A 45 2.25 -10.12 -4.75
C TYR A 45 1.41 -10.35 -3.48
N LYS A 46 0.84 -11.56 -3.31
CA LYS A 46 0.08 -11.95 -2.10
C LYS A 46 0.94 -11.91 -0.84
N GLU A 47 2.19 -12.32 -0.93
CA GLU A 47 3.13 -12.27 0.20
C GLU A 47 3.47 -10.82 0.55
N LEU A 48 3.55 -9.95 -0.46
CA LEU A 48 3.80 -8.52 -0.27
C LEU A 48 2.61 -7.83 0.43
N ILE A 49 1.37 -8.18 0.07
CA ILE A 49 0.16 -7.65 0.72
C ILE A 49 0.08 -8.07 2.19
N ASN A 50 0.55 -9.26 2.52
CA ASN A 50 0.54 -9.79 3.88
C ASN A 50 1.75 -9.35 4.72
N ASP A 51 2.73 -8.66 4.14
CA ASP A 51 3.88 -8.15 4.87
C ASP A 51 3.45 -7.06 5.87
N GLU A 52 3.89 -7.19 7.12
CA GLU A 52 3.52 -6.28 8.20
C GLU A 52 3.82 -4.80 7.87
N LYS A 53 4.93 -4.53 7.17
CA LYS A 53 5.30 -3.16 6.80
C LYS A 53 4.36 -2.59 5.74
N VAL A 54 3.79 -3.46 4.90
CA VAL A 54 2.85 -3.06 3.85
C VAL A 54 1.47 -2.85 4.47
N ARG A 55 0.97 -3.80 5.28
CA ARG A 55 -0.35 -3.69 5.95
C ARG A 55 -0.45 -2.47 6.85
N ASN A 56 0.62 -2.15 7.57
CA ASN A 56 0.64 -1.03 8.52
C ASN A 56 1.01 0.32 7.90
N ALA A 57 1.33 0.37 6.61
CA ALA A 57 1.73 1.62 5.96
C ALA A 57 0.53 2.57 5.81
N ASN A 58 0.79 3.87 5.94
CA ASN A 58 -0.16 4.90 5.54
C ASN A 58 0.14 5.39 4.12
N ILE A 59 1.42 5.41 3.75
CA ILE A 59 1.90 5.74 2.41
C ILE A 59 2.81 4.59 1.93
N ILE A 60 2.56 4.09 0.73
CA ILE A 60 3.47 3.17 0.04
C ILE A 60 4.14 3.92 -1.10
N ILE A 61 5.47 3.91 -1.12
CA ILE A 61 6.28 4.32 -2.27
C ILE A 61 6.69 3.05 -3.00
N ILE A 62 6.45 2.98 -4.30
CA ILE A 62 6.60 1.73 -5.04
C ILE A 62 7.33 1.93 -6.36
N ASP A 63 8.29 1.06 -6.67
CA ASP A 63 8.90 1.06 -7.98
C ASP A 63 7.93 0.60 -9.08
N SER A 64 8.00 1.26 -10.23
CA SER A 64 7.20 0.93 -11.42
C SER A 64 7.54 -0.46 -11.98
N LYS A 65 8.81 -0.90 -11.90
CA LYS A 65 9.30 -2.18 -12.44
C LYS A 65 9.58 -3.23 -11.36
N LEU A 66 8.60 -3.48 -10.50
CA LEU A 66 8.77 -4.43 -9.40
C LEU A 66 8.87 -5.91 -9.79
N PHE A 67 8.19 -6.37 -10.85
CA PHE A 67 8.03 -7.79 -11.15
C PHE A 67 8.52 -8.13 -12.55
N GLU A 68 9.83 -7.99 -12.78
CA GLU A 68 10.50 -8.51 -13.97
C GLU A 68 10.94 -9.96 -13.74
N ASN A 69 10.03 -10.92 -13.88
CA ASN A 69 10.42 -12.33 -13.95
C ASN A 69 11.21 -12.57 -15.24
N LYS A 70 12.40 -13.16 -15.12
CA LYS A 70 13.25 -13.52 -16.27
C LYS A 70 12.75 -14.75 -17.03
N ASP A 71 11.94 -15.59 -16.40
CA ASP A 71 11.63 -16.95 -16.86
C ASP A 71 10.13 -17.25 -17.07
N ALA A 72 9.25 -16.26 -17.16
CA ALA A 72 7.81 -16.54 -17.16
C ALA A 72 7.08 -16.11 -18.44
N ASP A 73 6.46 -17.08 -19.11
CA ASP A 73 5.39 -16.92 -20.12
C ASP A 73 4.13 -16.20 -19.56
N SER A 74 4.11 -15.86 -18.27
CA SER A 74 3.09 -15.03 -17.62
C SER A 74 3.63 -13.61 -17.44
N GLY A 75 2.97 -12.63 -18.07
CA GLY A 75 3.46 -11.27 -18.30
C GLY A 75 4.05 -10.50 -17.11
N LYS A 76 4.76 -9.42 -17.45
CA LYS A 76 5.41 -8.50 -16.48
C LYS A 76 4.36 -7.82 -15.62
N PHE A 77 4.42 -8.03 -14.30
CA PHE A 77 3.55 -7.34 -13.35
C PHE A 77 4.22 -6.03 -12.89
N THR A 78 3.48 -4.93 -12.80
CA THR A 78 4.06 -3.59 -12.59
C THR A 78 3.65 -2.97 -11.25
N GLY A 79 4.39 -1.96 -10.79
CA GLY A 79 4.02 -1.18 -9.60
C GLY A 79 2.69 -0.44 -9.77
N GLU A 80 2.36 -0.07 -11.00
CA GLU A 80 1.08 0.53 -11.41
C GLU A 80 -0.08 -0.45 -11.19
N GLU A 81 0.07 -1.70 -11.63
CA GLU A 81 -0.94 -2.73 -11.42
C GLU A 81 -1.06 -3.07 -9.93
N PHE A 82 0.06 -3.15 -9.21
CA PHE A 82 0.03 -3.39 -7.78
C PHE A 82 -0.60 -2.23 -6.99
N LYS A 83 -0.47 -0.98 -7.44
CA LYS A 83 -1.20 0.17 -6.86
C LYS A 83 -2.71 -0.05 -6.88
N LEU A 84 -3.26 -0.60 -7.96
CA LEU A 84 -4.70 -0.91 -8.04
C LEU A 84 -5.09 -1.99 -7.02
N ILE A 85 -4.27 -3.03 -6.88
CA ILE A 85 -4.51 -4.09 -5.89
C ILE A 85 -4.42 -3.52 -4.46
N LEU A 86 -3.39 -2.74 -4.15
CA LEU A 86 -3.24 -2.09 -2.85
C LEU A 86 -4.43 -1.19 -2.53
N LYS A 87 -4.95 -0.43 -3.49
CA LYS A 87 -6.14 0.41 -3.29
C LYS A 87 -7.43 -0.39 -3.16
N LYS A 88 -7.48 -1.62 -3.67
CA LYS A 88 -8.62 -2.52 -3.48
C LYS A 88 -8.61 -3.14 -2.08
N VAL A 89 -7.44 -3.61 -1.63
CA VAL A 89 -7.25 -4.31 -0.35
C VAL A 89 -7.15 -3.33 0.82
N PHE A 90 -6.44 -2.21 0.64
CA PHE A 90 -6.28 -1.14 1.62
C PHE A 90 -6.79 0.20 1.04
N PRO A 91 -8.11 0.42 0.94
CA PRO A 91 -8.70 1.63 0.33
C PRO A 91 -8.14 2.97 0.81
N PHE A 92 -7.72 3.03 2.08
CA PHE A 92 -7.25 4.25 2.74
C PHE A 92 -5.74 4.46 2.66
N ILE A 93 -4.97 3.53 2.07
CA ILE A 93 -3.53 3.69 1.89
C ILE A 93 -3.25 4.65 0.74
N GLU A 94 -2.31 5.57 0.87
CA GLU A 94 -1.86 6.38 -0.27
C GLU A 94 -0.69 5.69 -0.98
N VAL A 95 -0.66 5.69 -2.32
CA VAL A 95 0.37 5.00 -3.10
C VAL A 95 1.01 5.96 -4.10
N ILE A 96 2.33 6.08 -4.01
CA ILE A 96 3.18 6.92 -4.87
C ILE A 96 4.08 6.00 -5.69
N ILE A 97 4.04 6.11 -7.01
CA ILE A 97 4.88 5.31 -7.91
C ILE A 97 6.16 6.09 -8.20
N ILE A 98 7.31 5.43 -8.10
CA ILE A 98 8.61 5.94 -8.50
C ILE A 98 9.15 5.15 -9.69
N THR A 99 9.95 5.76 -10.55
CA THR A 99 10.49 5.11 -11.76
C THR A 99 11.87 5.65 -12.13
N GLN A 100 12.72 4.80 -12.71
CA GLN A 100 13.94 5.23 -13.40
C GLN A 100 13.74 5.45 -14.91
N ASN A 101 12.59 5.03 -15.45
CA ASN A 101 12.28 5.18 -16.87
C ASN A 101 11.62 6.52 -17.15
N GLU A 102 11.45 6.83 -18.44
CA GLU A 102 10.66 7.98 -18.88
C GLU A 102 9.24 7.92 -18.29
N ILE A 103 8.75 9.09 -17.91
CA ILE A 103 7.41 9.27 -17.38
C ILE A 103 6.49 9.43 -18.59
N ASP A 104 5.66 8.42 -18.83
CA ASP A 104 4.51 8.57 -19.72
C ASP A 104 3.50 9.50 -19.03
N GLY A 105 3.06 10.56 -19.72
CA GLY A 105 2.25 11.63 -19.12
C GLY A 105 0.85 11.19 -18.64
N GLU A 106 0.50 9.92 -18.77
CA GLU A 106 -0.81 9.36 -18.42
C GLU A 106 -0.91 8.93 -16.95
N ILE A 107 0.20 8.57 -16.31
CA ILE A 107 0.22 8.08 -14.92
C ILE A 107 1.19 8.94 -14.10
N GLU A 108 0.72 9.49 -12.97
CA GLU A 108 1.55 10.26 -12.04
C GLU A 108 2.65 9.38 -11.44
N LYS A 109 3.90 9.62 -11.85
CA LYS A 109 5.11 8.92 -11.40
C LYS A 109 6.15 9.95 -10.96
N VAL A 110 6.93 9.57 -9.95
CA VAL A 110 8.07 10.34 -9.47
C VAL A 110 9.35 9.76 -10.07
N PRO A 111 10.19 10.56 -10.75
CA PRO A 111 11.48 10.07 -11.22
C PRO A 111 12.38 9.74 -10.02
N LYS A 112 13.11 8.62 -10.06
CA LYS A 112 14.18 8.37 -9.08
C LYS A 112 15.36 9.30 -9.35
N PHE A 113 16.14 9.57 -8.31
CA PHE A 113 17.32 10.42 -8.43
C PHE A 113 18.38 9.79 -9.35
N ASN A 114 18.87 10.55 -10.32
CA ASN A 114 19.96 10.13 -11.21
C ASN A 114 21.19 11.02 -11.00
N SER A 115 22.20 10.49 -10.31
CA SER A 115 23.46 11.20 -10.04
C SER A 115 24.25 11.65 -11.27
N LYS A 116 23.97 11.10 -12.47
CA LYS A 116 24.62 11.52 -13.72
C LYS A 116 24.04 12.82 -14.29
N GLU A 117 22.76 13.08 -14.00
CA GLU A 117 22.01 14.22 -14.54
C GLU A 117 21.78 15.30 -13.48
N GLN A 118 21.91 14.93 -12.20
CA GLN A 118 21.52 15.75 -11.07
C GLN A 118 22.59 15.72 -9.98
N ASN A 119 22.85 16.87 -9.37
CA ASN A 119 23.93 17.01 -8.41
C ASN A 119 23.50 16.83 -6.94
N CYS A 120 22.20 16.80 -6.65
CA CYS A 120 21.70 16.79 -5.27
C CYS A 120 20.42 15.97 -5.12
N SER A 121 20.54 14.79 -4.50
CA SER A 121 19.39 13.91 -4.21
C SER A 121 18.36 14.54 -3.30
N LYS A 122 18.78 15.44 -2.38
CA LYS A 122 17.85 16.17 -1.51
C LYS A 122 16.91 17.04 -2.33
N LYS A 123 17.49 17.90 -3.17
CA LYS A 123 16.73 18.86 -3.96
C LYS A 123 15.75 18.14 -4.89
N HIS A 124 16.20 17.05 -5.53
CA HIS A 124 15.36 16.23 -6.39
C HIS A 124 14.12 15.68 -5.65
N TYR A 125 14.31 15.04 -4.49
CA TYR A 125 13.18 14.49 -3.75
C TYR A 125 12.32 15.57 -3.06
N ASP A 126 12.91 16.70 -2.64
CA ASP A 126 12.15 17.87 -2.17
C ASP A 126 11.24 18.44 -3.28
N GLU A 127 11.69 18.45 -4.53
CA GLU A 127 10.93 19.02 -5.65
C GLU A 127 9.87 18.06 -6.20
N HIS A 128 10.17 16.76 -6.29
CA HIS A 128 9.32 15.80 -6.99
C HIS A 128 8.51 14.87 -6.07
N LEU A 129 9.06 14.49 -4.91
CA LEU A 129 8.45 13.50 -4.03
C LEU A 129 7.72 14.15 -2.85
N LEU A 130 8.34 15.14 -2.22
CA LEU A 130 7.80 15.80 -1.03
C LEU A 130 6.39 16.39 -1.23
N PRO A 131 6.06 17.07 -2.34
CA PRO A 131 4.71 17.60 -2.54
C PRO A 131 3.64 16.50 -2.56
N LEU A 132 3.98 15.31 -3.07
CA LEU A 132 3.07 14.16 -3.09
C LEU A 132 2.93 13.53 -1.70
N ILE A 133 4.01 13.46 -0.92
CA ILE A 133 3.98 13.01 0.47
C ILE A 133 3.10 13.95 1.30
N ASP A 134 3.28 15.27 1.21
CA ASP A 134 2.50 16.23 1.98
C ASP A 134 1.01 16.18 1.62
N LYS A 135 0.71 16.03 0.32
CA LYS A 135 -0.66 15.81 -0.17
C LYS A 135 -1.25 14.50 0.38
N ALA A 136 -0.48 13.42 0.40
CA ALA A 136 -0.90 12.13 0.93
C ALA A 136 -1.16 12.21 2.45
N ILE A 137 -0.25 12.82 3.22
CA ILE A 137 -0.41 13.06 4.65
C ILE A 137 -1.70 13.84 4.91
N LYS A 138 -1.93 14.95 4.18
CA LYS A 138 -3.14 15.76 4.36
C LYS A 138 -4.42 14.93 4.19
N LYS A 139 -4.47 14.07 3.15
CA LYS A 139 -5.61 13.16 2.93
C LYS A 139 -5.77 12.17 4.08
N ILE A 140 -4.68 11.56 4.55
CA ILE A 140 -4.70 10.60 5.66
C ILE A 140 -5.29 11.28 6.92
N ILE A 141 -4.83 12.48 7.25
CA ILE A 141 -5.33 13.24 8.40
C ILE A 141 -6.81 13.61 8.23
N GLU A 142 -7.21 14.04 7.04
CA GLU A 142 -8.61 14.32 6.72
C GLU A 142 -9.50 13.08 6.89
N THR A 143 -9.09 11.94 6.34
CA THR A 143 -9.79 10.65 6.49
C THR A 143 -9.92 10.27 7.96
N ARG A 144 -8.83 10.36 8.75
CA ARG A 144 -8.85 10.07 10.19
C ARG A 144 -9.82 10.97 10.96
N LYS A 145 -9.89 12.27 10.61
CA LYS A 145 -10.84 13.22 11.21
C LYS A 145 -12.29 12.91 10.86
N ILE A 146 -12.58 12.62 9.58
CA ILE A 146 -13.92 12.21 9.13
C ILE A 146 -14.35 10.96 9.89
N PHE A 147 -13.43 10.01 10.04
CA PHE A 147 -13.69 8.78 10.78
C PHE A 147 -14.05 9.04 12.25
N GLN A 148 -13.31 9.89 12.96
CA GLN A 148 -13.66 10.30 14.34
C GLN A 148 -15.03 10.98 14.46
N ILE A 149 -15.46 11.69 13.41
CA ILE A 149 -16.81 12.27 13.33
C ILE A 149 -17.85 11.16 13.14
N MET A 150 -17.58 10.19 12.27
CA MET A 150 -18.46 9.04 12.03
C MET A 150 -18.68 8.18 13.29
N GLU A 151 -17.63 7.88 14.06
CA GLU A 151 -17.76 7.07 15.28
C GLU A 151 -18.74 7.68 16.30
N LYS A 152 -18.77 9.01 16.39
CA LYS A 152 -19.66 9.74 17.31
C LYS A 152 -21.11 9.78 16.84
N ASN A 153 -21.37 9.55 15.55
CA ASN A 153 -22.71 9.67 14.97
C ASN A 153 -23.59 8.45 15.28
N THR A 154 -24.54 8.60 16.21
CA THR A 154 -25.49 7.58 16.69
C THR A 154 -26.51 7.09 15.66
N ASN A 155 -26.65 7.77 14.52
CA ASN A 155 -27.68 7.46 13.51
C ASN A 155 -27.18 6.54 12.38
N LEU A 156 -25.87 6.30 12.30
CA LEU A 156 -25.32 5.28 11.40
C LEU A 156 -25.63 3.89 11.97
N GLU A 157 -25.85 2.90 11.11
CA GLU A 157 -25.78 1.48 11.49
C GLU A 157 -24.36 1.19 12.00
N LYS A 158 -24.15 1.51 13.27
CA LYS A 158 -22.84 1.73 13.89
C LYS A 158 -21.98 0.49 13.93
N PHE A 159 -22.57 -0.70 13.83
CA PHE A 159 -21.85 -1.92 14.10
C PHE A 159 -21.11 -2.39 12.84
N LEU A 160 -21.83 -2.76 11.78
CA LEU A 160 -21.20 -3.45 10.64
C LEU A 160 -20.36 -2.54 9.74
N VAL A 161 -20.87 -1.35 9.37
CA VAL A 161 -20.17 -0.48 8.42
C VAL A 161 -18.97 0.20 9.09
N VAL A 162 -19.11 0.63 10.34
CA VAL A 162 -18.02 1.30 11.06
C VAL A 162 -16.92 0.30 11.43
N GLU A 163 -17.26 -0.91 11.90
CA GLU A 163 -16.25 -1.95 12.19
C GLU A 163 -15.48 -2.38 10.93
N LYS A 164 -16.14 -2.56 9.79
CA LYS A 164 -15.47 -2.86 8.52
C LYS A 164 -14.48 -1.76 8.11
N ILE A 165 -14.89 -0.50 8.27
CA ILE A 165 -14.02 0.64 7.97
C ILE A 165 -12.85 0.72 8.96
N ILE A 166 -13.06 0.47 10.26
CA ILE A 166 -12.01 0.43 11.29
C ILE A 166 -10.97 -0.64 10.94
N ASN A 167 -11.44 -1.83 10.63
CA ASN A 167 -10.60 -2.96 10.29
C ASN A 167 -9.77 -2.66 9.05
N SER A 168 -10.38 -2.09 8.02
CA SER A 168 -9.67 -1.64 6.81
C SER A 168 -8.63 -0.55 7.07
N LEU A 169 -8.94 0.44 7.94
CA LEU A 169 -7.98 1.49 8.33
C LEU A 169 -6.78 0.95 9.11
N ASN A 170 -7.01 -0.09 9.91
CA ASN A 170 -5.97 -0.75 10.71
C ASN A 170 -5.24 -1.86 9.94
N GLY A 171 -5.56 -2.08 8.66
CA GLY A 171 -4.98 -3.17 7.86
C GLY A 171 -5.40 -4.56 8.33
N LEU A 172 -6.47 -4.68 9.12
CA LEU A 172 -7.04 -5.92 9.65
C LEU A 172 -8.07 -6.46 8.67
N ASP A 173 -7.61 -7.09 7.60
CA ASP A 173 -8.47 -7.59 6.53
C ASP A 173 -9.07 -8.99 6.80
N GLU A 174 -9.27 -9.35 8.07
CA GLU A 174 -9.64 -10.72 8.48
C GLU A 174 -11.09 -11.11 8.11
N TYR A 175 -11.91 -10.20 7.56
CA TYR A 175 -13.36 -10.42 7.46
C TYR A 175 -14.01 -10.21 6.09
N ASP A 176 -13.28 -9.92 5.02
CA ASP A 176 -13.94 -9.53 3.75
C ASP A 176 -13.80 -10.50 2.56
N GLU A 177 -12.90 -11.50 2.59
CA GLU A 177 -12.82 -12.47 1.48
C GLU A 177 -12.83 -13.93 1.97
N LEU A 178 -13.92 -14.64 1.69
CA LEU A 178 -13.90 -16.10 1.65
C LEU A 178 -12.94 -16.50 0.53
N SER A 179 -11.87 -17.21 0.89
CA SER A 179 -11.01 -17.82 -0.11
C SER A 179 -11.79 -18.91 -0.86
N LYS A 180 -11.29 -19.30 -2.04
CA LYS A 180 -11.87 -20.44 -2.76
C LYS A 180 -11.95 -21.69 -1.88
N THR A 181 -10.94 -21.92 -1.05
CA THR A 181 -10.90 -23.05 -0.11
C THR A 181 -12.02 -22.94 0.93
N ASP A 182 -12.26 -21.74 1.47
CA ASP A 182 -13.36 -21.52 2.42
C ASP A 182 -14.72 -21.75 1.76
N ILE A 183 -14.88 -21.37 0.49
CA ILE A 183 -16.10 -21.63 -0.30
C ILE A 183 -16.27 -23.13 -0.55
N ASP A 184 -15.20 -23.82 -0.95
CA ASP A 184 -15.21 -25.26 -1.19
C ASP A 184 -15.57 -26.02 0.11
N GLU A 185 -15.03 -25.61 1.26
CA GLU A 185 -15.38 -26.15 2.56
C GLU A 185 -16.84 -25.88 2.95
N LEU A 186 -17.35 -24.69 2.65
CA LEU A 186 -18.76 -24.34 2.88
C LEU A 186 -19.69 -25.22 2.03
N ILE A 187 -19.35 -25.43 0.76
CA ILE A 187 -20.10 -26.28 -0.17
C ILE A 187 -20.12 -27.72 0.35
N GLU A 188 -18.98 -28.25 0.81
CA GLU A 188 -18.90 -29.60 1.37
C GLU A 188 -19.67 -29.74 2.69
N ALA A 189 -19.68 -28.70 3.53
CA ALA A 189 -20.51 -28.67 4.73
C ALA A 189 -22.01 -28.69 4.40
N PHE A 190 -22.45 -27.94 3.37
CA PHE A 190 -23.82 -27.94 2.90
C PHE A 190 -24.25 -29.30 2.33
N LYS A 191 -23.42 -29.95 1.51
CA LYS A 191 -23.72 -31.30 0.98
C LYS A 191 -23.90 -32.32 2.10
N LYS A 192 -23.04 -32.31 3.12
CA LYS A 192 -23.14 -33.22 4.28
C LYS A 192 -24.40 -32.99 5.11
N LEU A 193 -24.92 -31.77 5.15
CA LEU A 193 -26.19 -31.46 5.80
C LEU A 193 -27.37 -31.99 4.98
N GLU A 194 -27.35 -31.80 3.66
CA GLU A 194 -28.38 -32.31 2.75
C GLU A 194 -28.48 -33.85 2.79
N GLU A 195 -27.35 -34.54 2.81
CA GLU A 195 -27.29 -36.00 2.96
C GLU A 195 -27.85 -36.50 4.30
N LYS A 196 -27.73 -35.72 5.38
CA LYS A 196 -28.28 -36.04 6.70
C LYS A 196 -29.77 -35.73 6.85
N VAL A 197 -30.30 -34.85 6.03
CA VAL A 197 -31.73 -34.46 6.04
C VAL A 197 -32.55 -35.34 5.08
N ASN A 198 -31.93 -35.82 4.01
CA ASN A 198 -32.57 -36.67 3.00
C ASN A 198 -32.29 -38.18 3.16
N GLY A 199 -31.53 -38.59 4.18
CA GLY A 199 -31.28 -39.98 4.57
C GLY A 199 -31.99 -40.34 5.86
#